data_AF-A8YB25-F1
#
_entry.id   AF-A8YB25-F1
#
_cell.length_a   1.000
_cell.length_b   1.000
_cell.length_c   1.000
_cell.angle_alpha   90.00
_cell.angle_beta   90.00
_cell.angle_gamma   90.00
#
_symmetry.space_group_name_H-M   'P 1'
#
loop_
_entity.id
_entity.type
_entity.pdbx_description
1 polymer ?
#
loop_
_entity_poly.entity_id
_entity_poly.type
_entity_poly.pdbx_seq_one_letter_code
_entity_poly.pdbx_strand_id
1 'polypeptide(L)'
;MSNLLLCVGLICGSIIWVEIVRDCYHALAHHWQPLYRLHVWHHRVFRPDLSVMSEEIYRRAHWYNDVPEALVMLAASVLPVLLAYFGGFDRPWLGWLGSLYTLAFLSTAIGRGLGIANLDELTDLTHRPGQFESFPAQWRVNRTYHWRHHFDNQKAYYCGTFTFMDKLMGTALSLKGKRSP
;
A
#
# COMPACT_ATOMS: atom_id res chain seq x y z
N MET A 1 -5.72 -31.11 -10.30
CA MET A 1 -5.40 -29.71 -10.63
C MET A 1 -4.02 -29.68 -11.27
N SER A 2 -3.80 -29.00 -12.39
CA SER A 2 -2.49 -29.05 -13.06
C SER A 2 -1.41 -28.40 -12.18
N ASN A 3 -0.18 -28.93 -12.23
CA ASN A 3 0.96 -28.43 -11.45
C ASN A 3 1.18 -26.92 -11.70
N LEU A 4 0.93 -26.45 -12.93
CA LEU A 4 0.96 -25.05 -13.32
C LEU A 4 -0.05 -24.17 -12.55
N LEU A 5 -1.30 -24.61 -12.40
CA LEU A 5 -2.32 -23.83 -11.69
C LEU A 5 -1.96 -23.61 -10.22
N LEU A 6 -1.37 -24.62 -9.58
CA LEU A 6 -0.88 -24.49 -8.20
C LEU A 6 0.29 -23.51 -8.10
N CYS A 7 1.23 -23.55 -9.05
CA CYS A 7 2.34 -22.59 -9.11
C CYS A 7 1.83 -21.15 -9.29
N VAL A 8 0.94 -20.92 -10.27
CA VAL A 8 0.34 -19.59 -10.49
C VAL A 8 -0.46 -19.14 -9.28
N GLY A 9 -1.24 -20.05 -8.67
CA GLY A 9 -2.00 -19.78 -7.46
C GLY A 9 -1.13 -19.34 -6.28
N LEU A 10 0.01 -20.00 -6.06
CA LEU A 10 0.94 -19.62 -4.98
C LEU A 10 1.62 -18.27 -5.26
N ILE A 11 2.00 -18.00 -6.52
CA ILE A 11 2.61 -16.71 -6.90
C ILE A 11 1.60 -15.58 -6.69
N CYS A 12 0.43 -15.66 -7.31
CA CYS A 12 -0.59 -14.62 -7.18
C CYS A 12 -1.09 -14.51 -5.73
N GLY A 13 -1.30 -15.64 -5.06
CA GLY A 13 -1.73 -15.71 -3.68
C GLY A 13 -0.74 -15.06 -2.71
N SER A 14 0.57 -15.23 -2.91
CA SER A 14 1.58 -14.60 -2.05
C SER A 14 1.65 -13.08 -2.22
N ILE A 15 1.43 -12.55 -3.43
CA ILE A 15 1.33 -11.11 -3.69
C ILE A 15 0.03 -10.54 -3.09
N ILE A 16 -1.10 -11.20 -3.34
CA ILE A 16 -2.40 -10.79 -2.77
C ILE A 16 -2.33 -10.82 -1.24
N TRP A 17 -1.67 -11.81 -0.65
CA TRP A 17 -1.49 -11.91 0.80
C TRP A 17 -0.82 -10.67 1.39
N VAL A 18 0.31 -10.22 0.84
CA VAL A 18 1.02 -9.05 1.39
C VAL A 18 0.25 -7.74 1.14
N GLU A 19 -0.54 -7.66 0.07
CA GLU A 19 -1.50 -6.56 -0.16
C GLU A 19 -2.58 -6.52 0.93
N ILE A 20 -3.16 -7.68 1.29
CA ILE A 20 -4.12 -7.79 2.40
C ILE A 20 -3.46 -7.31 3.71
N VAL A 21 -2.23 -7.77 3.98
CA VAL A 21 -1.49 -7.37 5.20
C VAL A 21 -1.31 -5.86 5.25
N ARG A 22 -0.87 -5.24 4.15
CA ARG A 22 -0.69 -3.79 4.06
C ARG A 22 -2.00 -3.05 4.32
N ASP A 23 -3.06 -3.40 3.60
CA ASP A 23 -4.32 -2.68 3.67
C ASP A 23 -4.98 -2.83 5.06
N CYS A 24 -4.85 -4.01 5.69
CA CYS A 24 -5.26 -4.23 7.07
C CYS A 24 -4.40 -3.43 8.07
N TYR A 25 -3.09 -3.38 7.88
CA TYR A 25 -2.19 -2.58 8.72
C TYR A 25 -2.55 -1.09 8.64
N HIS A 26 -2.78 -0.59 7.42
CA HIS A 26 -3.17 0.79 7.17
C HIS A 26 -4.54 1.11 7.80
N ALA A 27 -5.55 0.26 7.58
CA ALA A 27 -6.86 0.43 8.24
C ALA A 27 -6.71 0.42 9.76
N LEU A 28 -5.96 -0.53 10.33
CA LEU A 28 -5.69 -0.60 11.77
C LEU A 28 -4.99 0.66 12.28
N ALA A 29 -4.09 1.26 11.50
CA ALA A 29 -3.42 2.51 11.85
C ALA A 29 -4.40 3.67 12.04
N HIS A 30 -5.55 3.67 11.37
CA HIS A 30 -6.62 4.67 11.57
C HIS A 30 -7.53 4.37 12.77
N HIS A 31 -7.46 3.17 13.33
CA HIS A 31 -8.30 2.74 14.44
C HIS A 31 -7.54 2.55 15.76
N TRP A 32 -6.21 2.38 15.71
CA TRP A 32 -5.39 2.07 16.88
C TRP A 32 -4.24 3.08 17.06
N GLN A 33 -4.30 3.82 18.17
CA GLN A 33 -3.43 4.96 18.45
C GLN A 33 -1.91 4.72 18.30
N PRO A 34 -1.33 3.60 18.76
CA PRO A 34 0.10 3.34 18.58
C PRO A 34 0.55 3.38 17.12
N LEU A 35 -0.23 2.77 16.21
CA LEU A 35 0.05 2.80 14.78
C LEU A 35 -0.33 4.15 14.16
N TYR A 36 -1.41 4.79 14.63
CA TYR A 36 -1.78 6.12 14.15
C TYR A 36 -0.66 7.16 14.33
N ARG A 37 0.09 7.11 15.45
CA ARG A 37 1.20 8.03 15.71
C ARG A 37 2.32 7.93 14.66
N LEU A 38 2.49 6.76 14.08
CA LEU A 38 3.41 6.51 12.97
C LEU A 38 2.78 6.99 11.65
N HIS A 39 1.55 6.56 11.40
CA HIS A 39 0.84 6.82 10.15
C HIS A 39 0.50 8.29 9.90
N VAL A 40 0.24 9.07 10.95
CA VAL A 40 -0.10 10.49 10.81
C VAL A 40 1.02 11.31 10.15
N TRP A 41 2.28 10.84 10.20
CA TRP A 41 3.36 11.49 9.46
C TRP A 41 3.08 11.53 7.96
N HIS A 42 2.55 10.44 7.40
CA HIS A 42 2.15 10.33 5.99
C HIS A 42 1.10 11.38 5.60
N HIS A 43 0.07 11.56 6.43
CA HIS A 43 -0.98 12.57 6.21
C HIS A 43 -0.49 14.01 6.35
N ARG A 44 0.58 14.25 7.10
CA ARG A 44 1.15 15.58 7.33
C ARG A 44 2.07 16.07 6.22
N VAL A 45 2.48 15.20 5.32
CA VAL A 45 3.44 15.55 4.26
C VAL A 45 2.81 16.50 3.24
N PHE A 46 1.56 16.27 2.88
CA PHE A 46 0.97 16.81 1.67
C PHE A 46 -0.07 17.90 1.99
N ARG A 47 -0.07 18.94 1.17
CA ARG A 47 -1.20 19.88 1.08
C ARG A 47 -2.32 19.27 0.23
N PRO A 48 -3.54 19.85 0.23
CA PRO A 48 -4.63 19.38 -0.62
C PRO A 48 -4.33 19.38 -2.13
N ASP A 49 -3.37 20.16 -2.61
CA ASP A 49 -2.90 20.10 -4.01
C ASP A 49 -1.81 19.03 -4.25
N LEU A 50 -1.55 18.20 -3.23
CA LEU A 50 -0.48 17.19 -3.15
C LEU A 50 0.94 17.76 -3.20
N SER A 51 1.12 19.08 -3.09
CA SER A 51 2.46 19.65 -2.90
C SER A 51 3.01 19.24 -1.53
N VAL A 52 4.30 18.88 -1.51
CA VAL A 52 5.02 18.52 -0.28
C VAL A 52 5.23 19.78 0.56
N MET A 53 4.88 19.72 1.85
CA MET A 53 5.02 20.85 2.78
C MET A 53 6.48 21.18 3.09
N SER A 54 7.31 20.15 3.26
CA SER A 54 8.75 20.24 3.53
C SER A 54 9.41 18.93 3.17
N GLU A 55 10.58 18.99 2.52
CA GLU A 55 11.40 17.82 2.19
C GLU A 55 11.83 17.06 3.47
N GLU A 56 12.10 17.77 4.56
CA GLU A 56 12.47 17.14 5.83
C GLU A 56 11.32 16.29 6.38
N ILE A 57 10.09 16.81 6.33
CA ILE A 57 8.89 16.09 6.79
C ILE A 57 8.62 14.90 5.87
N TYR A 58 8.74 15.08 4.55
CA TYR A 58 8.60 14.01 3.56
C TYR A 58 9.53 12.83 3.85
N ARG A 59 10.83 13.11 4.01
CA ARG A 59 11.83 12.08 4.28
C ARG A 59 11.58 11.37 5.62
N ARG A 60 11.22 12.12 6.66
CA ARG A 60 10.86 11.53 7.96
C ARG A 60 9.61 10.66 7.87
N ALA A 61 8.60 11.06 7.10
CA ALA A 61 7.37 10.30 6.97
C ALA A 61 7.61 8.87 6.46
N HIS A 62 8.55 8.66 5.53
CA HIS A 62 8.90 7.30 5.10
C HIS A 62 9.50 6.45 6.22
N TRP A 63 10.34 7.02 7.07
CA TRP A 63 10.91 6.29 8.22
C TRP A 63 9.89 5.99 9.32
N TYR A 64 8.91 6.88 9.52
CA TYR A 64 7.89 6.69 10.54
C TYR A 64 6.72 5.83 10.05
N ASN A 65 6.35 5.87 8.77
CA ASN A 65 5.18 5.16 8.23
C ASN A 65 5.59 4.02 7.29
N ASP A 66 6.14 4.36 6.12
CA ASP A 66 6.28 3.41 5.00
C ASP A 66 7.25 2.27 5.29
N VAL A 67 8.39 2.57 5.95
CA VAL A 67 9.38 1.55 6.31
C VAL A 67 8.80 0.57 7.35
N PRO A 68 8.20 1.01 8.48
CA PRO A 68 7.52 0.11 9.40
C PRO A 68 6.42 -0.73 8.75
N GLU A 69 5.58 -0.14 7.90
CA GLU A 69 4.54 -0.87 7.17
C GLU A 69 5.14 -1.96 6.27
N ALA A 70 6.14 -1.61 5.46
CA ALA A 70 6.82 -2.56 4.57
C ALA A 70 7.57 -3.66 5.33
N LEU A 71 8.11 -3.38 6.53
CA LEU A 71 8.71 -4.39 7.40
C LEU A 71 7.67 -5.38 7.93
N VAL A 72 6.47 -4.91 8.30
CA VAL A 72 5.35 -5.79 8.70
C VAL A 72 4.91 -6.66 7.52
N MET A 73 4.76 -6.07 6.34
CA MET A 73 4.49 -6.83 5.11
C MET A 73 5.58 -7.89 4.85
N LEU A 74 6.86 -7.56 5.05
CA LEU A 74 7.98 -8.46 4.76
C LEU A 74 8.00 -9.63 5.73
N ALA A 75 7.80 -9.37 7.02
CA ALA A 75 7.67 -10.41 8.02
C ALA A 75 6.49 -11.35 7.69
N ALA A 76 5.33 -10.79 7.34
CA ALA A 76 4.15 -11.57 7.00
C ALA A 76 4.28 -12.33 5.66
N SER A 77 5.14 -11.86 4.74
CA SER A 77 5.34 -12.47 3.42
C SER A 77 5.94 -13.89 3.47
N VAL A 78 6.50 -14.28 4.62
CA VAL A 78 7.04 -15.63 4.85
C VAL A 78 5.92 -16.68 4.97
N LEU A 79 4.71 -16.27 5.38
CA LEU A 79 3.61 -17.19 5.66
C LEU A 79 3.21 -18.06 4.45
N PRO A 80 2.96 -17.53 3.24
CA PRO A 80 2.66 -18.35 2.07
C PRO A 80 3.73 -19.42 1.77
N VAL A 81 5.01 -19.10 1.99
CA VAL A 81 6.12 -20.04 1.80
C VAL A 81 6.06 -21.16 2.84
N LEU A 82 5.86 -20.82 4.11
CA LEU A 82 5.75 -21.82 5.18
C LEU A 82 4.54 -22.73 4.98
N LEU A 83 3.39 -22.16 4.61
CA LEU A 83 2.17 -22.94 4.33
C LEU A 83 2.39 -23.89 3.14
N ALA A 84 3.04 -23.43 2.07
CA ALA A 84 3.35 -24.28 0.94
C ALA A 84 4.36 -25.38 1.31
N TYR A 85 5.39 -25.05 2.09
CA TYR A 85 6.42 -25.98 2.53
C TYR A 85 5.84 -27.09 3.43
N PHE A 86 5.14 -26.71 4.50
CA PHE A 86 4.51 -27.67 5.41
C PHE A 86 3.31 -28.39 4.78
N GLY A 87 2.68 -27.79 3.77
CA GLY A 87 1.65 -28.42 2.95
C GLY A 87 2.18 -29.44 1.93
N GLY A 88 3.50 -29.68 1.88
CA GLY A 88 4.11 -30.66 0.99
C GLY A 88 4.12 -30.26 -0.49
N PHE A 89 4.05 -28.96 -0.77
CA PHE A 89 4.13 -28.48 -2.15
C PHE A 89 5.57 -28.55 -2.67
N ASP A 90 5.79 -29.11 -3.86
CA ASP A 90 7.14 -29.35 -4.42
C ASP A 90 7.95 -28.07 -4.69
N ARG A 91 7.31 -26.91 -4.80
CA ARG A 91 7.95 -25.62 -5.13
C ARG A 91 7.50 -24.50 -4.19
N PRO A 92 7.72 -24.64 -2.87
CA PRO A 92 7.23 -23.68 -1.89
C PRO A 92 7.97 -22.34 -2.02
N TRP A 93 9.17 -22.36 -2.61
CA TRP A 93 9.98 -21.18 -2.91
C TRP A 93 9.28 -20.18 -3.84
N LEU A 94 8.27 -20.60 -4.62
CA LEU A 94 7.48 -19.69 -5.44
C LEU A 94 6.68 -18.69 -4.58
N GLY A 95 6.41 -19.01 -3.31
CA GLY A 95 5.80 -18.07 -2.37
C GLY A 95 6.68 -16.85 -2.05
N TRP A 96 8.00 -16.92 -2.29
CA TRP A 96 8.92 -15.79 -2.08
C TRP A 96 8.66 -14.61 -3.02
N LEU A 97 7.82 -14.77 -4.06
CA LEU A 97 7.41 -13.66 -4.92
C LEU A 97 6.67 -12.56 -4.15
N GLY A 98 5.88 -12.92 -3.12
CA GLY A 98 5.31 -11.94 -2.20
C GLY A 98 6.38 -11.14 -1.44
N SER A 99 7.48 -11.78 -1.03
CA SER A 99 8.61 -11.10 -0.39
C SER A 99 9.36 -10.19 -1.36
N LEU A 100 9.61 -10.64 -2.60
CA LEU A 100 10.24 -9.81 -3.63
C LEU A 100 9.39 -8.57 -3.94
N TYR A 101 8.07 -8.75 -4.02
CA TYR A 101 7.12 -7.66 -4.17
C TYR A 101 7.22 -6.66 -3.01
N THR A 102 7.19 -7.13 -1.77
CA THR A 102 7.35 -6.26 -0.59
C THR A 102 8.71 -5.57 -0.53
N LEU A 103 9.79 -6.23 -0.95
CA LEU A 103 11.12 -5.63 -0.99
C LEU A 103 11.17 -4.39 -1.89
N ALA A 104 10.37 -4.34 -2.96
CA ALA A 104 10.24 -3.14 -3.78
C ALA A 104 9.62 -1.95 -2.99
N PHE A 105 8.61 -2.19 -2.16
CA PHE A 105 8.06 -1.16 -1.26
C PHE A 105 9.10 -0.73 -0.23
N LEU A 106 9.76 -1.69 0.42
CA LEU A 106 10.77 -1.39 1.44
C LEU A 106 11.94 -0.60 0.85
N SER A 107 12.48 -0.99 -0.31
CA SER A 107 13.61 -0.32 -0.94
C SER A 107 13.25 1.10 -1.38
N THR A 108 12.04 1.30 -1.89
CA THR A 108 11.59 2.64 -2.35
C THR A 108 11.25 3.54 -1.16
N ALA A 109 10.68 3.01 -0.08
CA ALA A 109 10.49 3.75 1.18
C ALA A 109 11.83 4.18 1.79
N ILE A 110 12.82 3.27 1.87
CA ILE A 110 14.17 3.58 2.33
C ILE A 110 14.81 4.65 1.43
N GLY A 111 14.77 4.47 0.10
CA GLY A 111 15.38 5.40 -0.84
C GLY A 111 14.77 6.80 -0.76
N ARG A 112 13.44 6.91 -0.62
CA ARG A 112 12.76 8.20 -0.44
C ARG A 112 13.10 8.81 0.92
N GLY A 113 13.17 8.01 1.98
CA GLY A 113 13.64 8.45 3.30
C GLY A 113 15.10 8.95 3.30
N LEU A 114 15.95 8.36 2.46
CA LEU A 114 17.33 8.81 2.26
C LEU A 114 17.44 10.07 1.38
N GLY A 115 16.38 10.45 0.65
CA GLY A 115 16.39 11.60 -0.25
C GLY A 115 17.09 11.31 -1.58
N ILE A 116 17.02 10.07 -2.09
CA ILE A 116 17.54 9.74 -3.42
C ILE A 116 16.76 10.55 -4.47
N ALA A 117 17.48 11.34 -5.26
CA ALA A 117 16.90 12.23 -6.25
C ALA A 117 15.98 11.48 -7.24
N ASN A 118 14.83 12.09 -7.53
CA ASN A 118 13.80 11.64 -8.46
C ASN A 118 13.11 10.30 -8.11
N LEU A 119 13.43 9.68 -6.97
CA LEU A 119 12.82 8.41 -6.61
C LEU A 119 11.34 8.57 -6.25
N ASP A 120 10.98 9.71 -5.67
CA ASP A 120 9.60 10.11 -5.42
C ASP A 120 8.79 10.17 -6.72
N GLU A 121 9.36 10.70 -7.80
CA GLU A 121 8.66 10.83 -9.08
C GLU A 121 8.31 9.48 -9.70
N LEU A 122 9.14 8.47 -9.44
CA LEU A 122 9.00 7.12 -9.98
C LEU A 122 8.10 6.23 -9.14
N THR A 123 8.04 6.47 -7.83
CA THR A 123 7.49 5.51 -6.87
C THR A 123 6.32 6.05 -6.07
N ASP A 124 6.20 7.38 -5.94
CA ASP A 124 5.13 8.04 -5.19
C ASP A 124 4.02 8.60 -6.09
N LEU A 125 3.62 7.78 -7.08
CA LEU A 125 2.77 8.20 -8.19
C LEU A 125 1.40 8.73 -7.75
N THR A 126 0.85 8.21 -6.64
CA THR A 126 -0.47 8.63 -6.12
C THR A 126 -0.43 9.95 -5.36
N HIS A 127 0.75 10.50 -5.08
CA HIS A 127 0.93 11.81 -4.44
C HIS A 127 1.55 12.86 -5.36
N ARG A 128 1.63 12.59 -6.67
CA ARG A 128 2.16 13.59 -7.61
C ARG A 128 1.19 14.78 -7.71
N PRO A 129 1.66 16.03 -7.57
CA PRO A 129 0.84 17.22 -7.79
C PRO A 129 0.20 17.25 -9.18
N GLY A 130 -0.90 17.99 -9.31
CA GLY A 130 -1.60 18.21 -10.57
C GLY A 130 -3.10 17.92 -10.51
N GLN A 131 -3.79 18.13 -11.63
CA GLN A 131 -5.25 18.03 -11.71
C GLN A 131 -5.75 16.58 -11.58
N PHE A 132 -6.90 16.37 -10.91
CA PHE A 132 -7.53 15.06 -10.80
C PHE A 132 -8.38 14.76 -12.04
N GLU A 133 -7.80 14.07 -13.03
CA GLU A 133 -8.45 13.82 -14.32
C GLU A 133 -9.43 12.64 -14.34
N SER A 134 -9.47 11.84 -13.27
CA SER A 134 -10.30 10.65 -13.20
C SER A 134 -10.97 10.50 -11.84
N PHE A 135 -12.10 9.80 -11.82
CA PHE A 135 -12.73 9.36 -10.58
C PHE A 135 -11.87 8.31 -9.85
N PRO A 136 -12.11 8.08 -8.55
CA PRO A 136 -11.51 6.95 -7.83
C PRO A 136 -11.70 5.64 -8.60
N ALA A 137 -10.59 5.02 -8.97
CA ALA A 137 -10.59 3.85 -9.83
C ALA A 137 -11.14 2.60 -9.11
N GLN A 138 -11.71 1.67 -9.88
CA GLN A 138 -12.48 0.54 -9.36
C GLN A 138 -11.64 -0.68 -8.97
N TRP A 139 -10.40 -0.80 -9.46
CA TRP A 139 -9.60 -2.01 -9.29
C TRP A 139 -8.17 -1.72 -8.82
N ARG A 140 -7.58 -0.64 -9.30
CA ARG A 140 -6.27 -0.15 -8.88
C ARG A 140 -6.41 1.23 -8.29
N VAL A 141 -5.67 1.51 -7.24
CA VAL A 141 -5.64 2.82 -6.59
C VAL A 141 -5.03 3.82 -7.57
N ASN A 142 -5.75 4.91 -7.81
CA ASN A 142 -5.25 6.06 -8.55
C ASN A 142 -5.13 7.27 -7.64
N ARG A 143 -4.54 8.35 -8.15
CA ARG A 143 -4.31 9.59 -7.39
C ARG A 143 -5.59 10.15 -6.74
N THR A 144 -6.71 10.16 -7.44
CA THR A 144 -7.99 10.65 -6.87
C THR A 144 -8.50 9.75 -5.74
N TYR A 145 -8.35 8.43 -5.85
CA TYR A 145 -8.70 7.49 -4.78
C TYR A 145 -7.92 7.81 -3.51
N HIS A 146 -6.60 7.94 -3.64
CA HIS A 146 -5.70 8.17 -2.52
C HIS A 146 -5.82 9.58 -1.93
N TRP A 147 -6.06 10.59 -2.77
CA TRP A 147 -6.32 11.95 -2.29
C TRP A 147 -7.55 12.01 -1.39
N ARG A 148 -8.62 11.27 -1.74
CA ARG A 148 -9.84 11.24 -0.93
C ARG A 148 -9.61 10.58 0.43
N HIS A 149 -8.71 9.61 0.50
CA HIS A 149 -8.25 9.08 1.78
C HIS A 149 -7.60 10.20 2.64
N HIS A 150 -6.66 10.95 2.08
CA HIS A 150 -5.97 12.03 2.81
C HIS A 150 -6.89 13.18 3.25
N PHE A 151 -7.77 13.65 2.35
CA PHE A 151 -8.42 14.96 2.48
C PHE A 151 -9.96 14.98 2.45
N ASP A 152 -10.64 13.89 2.06
CA ASP A 152 -12.12 13.79 2.11
C ASP A 152 -12.57 12.98 3.33
N ASN A 153 -12.12 11.71 3.44
CA ASN A 153 -12.44 10.85 4.57
C ASN A 153 -11.31 9.87 4.87
N GLN A 154 -10.55 10.15 5.93
CA GLN A 154 -9.43 9.30 6.41
C GLN A 154 -9.87 7.94 6.94
N LYS A 155 -11.18 7.72 7.17
CA LYS A 155 -11.75 6.42 7.55
C LYS A 155 -12.31 5.60 6.37
N ALA A 156 -11.84 5.91 5.17
CA ALA A 156 -12.23 5.24 3.92
C ALA A 156 -11.02 5.15 2.99
N TYR A 157 -11.12 4.32 1.95
CA TYR A 157 -10.11 4.24 0.88
C TYR A 157 -8.70 3.86 1.39
N TYR A 158 -8.58 2.81 2.20
CA TYR A 158 -7.32 2.36 2.81
C TYR A 158 -6.36 1.64 1.85
N CYS A 159 -6.83 1.13 0.72
CA CYS A 159 -6.00 0.33 -0.18
C CYS A 159 -4.84 1.16 -0.78
N GLY A 160 -3.67 0.55 -0.91
CA GLY A 160 -2.49 1.19 -1.54
C GLY A 160 -2.24 0.85 -3.02
N THR A 161 -2.58 -0.36 -3.48
CA THR A 161 -2.41 -0.80 -4.90
C THR A 161 -3.71 -1.27 -5.52
N PHE A 162 -4.37 -2.25 -4.89
CA PHE A 162 -5.61 -2.85 -5.40
C PHE A 162 -6.77 -2.55 -4.46
N THR A 163 -7.89 -2.09 -5.00
CA THR A 163 -9.00 -1.56 -4.18
C THR A 163 -9.92 -2.64 -3.62
N PHE A 164 -9.53 -3.92 -3.64
CA PHE A 164 -10.44 -5.02 -3.31
C PHE A 164 -10.70 -5.12 -1.80
N MET A 165 -9.70 -4.81 -0.96
CA MET A 165 -9.88 -4.85 0.49
C MET A 165 -10.88 -3.80 0.96
N ASP A 166 -10.89 -2.60 0.38
CA ASP A 166 -11.88 -1.59 0.71
C ASP A 166 -13.30 -1.99 0.30
N LYS A 167 -13.46 -2.76 -0.79
CA LYS A 167 -14.77 -3.31 -1.15
C LYS A 167 -15.21 -4.37 -0.14
N LEU A 168 -14.29 -5.23 0.30
CA LEU A 168 -14.57 -6.28 1.28
C LEU A 168 -14.92 -5.68 2.66
N MET A 169 -14.21 -4.63 3.08
CA MET A 169 -14.43 -3.95 4.36
C MET A 169 -15.59 -2.94 4.32
N GLY A 170 -16.14 -2.62 3.15
CA GLY A 170 -17.19 -1.60 2.99
C GLY A 170 -16.69 -0.16 3.14
N THR A 171 -15.39 0.07 2.93
CA THR A 171 -14.69 1.36 3.07
C THR A 171 -14.44 2.04 1.73
N ALA A 172 -14.86 1.42 0.62
CA ALA A 172 -14.96 2.05 -0.69
C ALA A 172 -16.27 2.88 -0.78
N LEU A 173 -16.20 4.20 -0.64
CA LEU A 173 -17.41 5.04 -0.66
C LEU A 173 -17.98 5.22 -2.07
N SER A 174 -19.31 5.26 -2.15
CA SER A 174 -20.03 5.59 -3.38
C SER A 174 -19.66 6.98 -3.90
N LEU A 175 -19.49 7.08 -5.22
CA LEU A 175 -19.28 8.35 -5.91
C LEU A 175 -20.60 9.07 -6.24
N LYS A 176 -21.76 8.48 -5.92
CA LYS A 176 -23.07 9.04 -6.25
C LYS A 176 -23.24 10.41 -5.59
N GLY A 177 -23.34 11.46 -6.41
CA GLY A 177 -23.49 12.85 -5.97
C GLY A 177 -22.19 13.59 -5.62
N LYS A 178 -21.02 12.94 -5.74
CA LYS A 178 -19.73 13.60 -5.51
C LYS A 178 -19.10 14.02 -6.85
N ARG A 179 -18.61 15.27 -6.91
CA ARG A 179 -17.84 15.79 -8.05
C ARG A 179 -16.35 15.45 -7.86
N SER A 180 -15.59 15.44 -8.96
CA SER A 180 -14.13 15.43 -8.86
C SER A 180 -13.66 16.67 -8.07
N PRO A 181 -12.61 16.54 -7.24
CA PRO A 181 -12.03 17.67 -6.50
C PRO A 181 -11.61 18.81 -7.42
#